data_AF-A0A1E4FKG7-F1
#
_entry.id   AF-A0A1E4FKG7-F1
#
_cell.length_a   1.000
_cell.length_b   1.000
_cell.length_c   1.000
_cell.angle_alpha   90.00
_cell.angle_beta   90.00
_cell.angle_gamma   90.00
#
_symmetry.space_group_name_H-M   'P 1'
#
loop_
_entity.id
_entity.type
_entity.pdbx_description
1 polymer ?
#
loop_
_entity_poly.entity_id
_entity_poly.type
_entity_poly.pdbx_seq_one_letter_code
_entity_poly.pdbx_strand_id
1 'polypeptide(L)' 'MMAIPKEKLAGYDPIKVTNAGDALNRGIAMVNTVWLALQHCETQEDYSAAIDSLYEAQRELVEAEDLIGLYVRGDGQ' A
#
# COMPACT_ATOMS: atom_id res chain seq x y z
N MET A 1 13.37 23.27 20.54
CA MET A 1 13.27 22.02 19.75
C MET A 1 13.84 20.90 20.59
N MET A 2 13.02 19.94 21.03
CA MET A 2 13.51 18.74 21.71
C MET A 2 14.14 17.83 20.64
N ALA A 3 15.45 17.61 20.72
CA ALA A 3 16.14 16.64 19.87
C ALA A 3 15.71 15.22 20.29
N ILE A 4 15.26 14.42 19.35
CA ILE A 4 14.93 13.01 19.60
C ILE A 4 16.23 12.29 19.99
N PRO A 5 16.29 11.56 21.12
CA PRO A 5 17.48 10.81 21.53
C PRO A 5 17.92 9.84 20.43
N LYS A 6 19.21 9.80 20.10
CA LYS A 6 19.79 8.92 19.05
C LYS A 6 19.43 7.44 19.25
N GLU A 7 19.22 7.04 20.50
CA GLU A 7 18.82 5.69 20.92
C GLU A 7 17.42 5.30 20.41
N LYS A 8 16.51 6.27 20.20
CA LYS A 8 15.18 6.05 19.61
C LYS A 8 15.19 6.03 18.08
N LEU A 9 16.31 6.37 17.44
CA LEU A 9 16.50 6.25 15.99
C LEU A 9 17.04 4.88 15.58
N ALA A 10 17.34 4.00 16.53
CA ALA A 10 17.70 2.61 16.27
C ALA A 10 16.47 1.85 15.75
N GLY A 11 16.29 1.85 14.43
CA GLY A 11 15.14 1.27 13.73
C GLY A 11 14.48 2.22 12.72
N TYR A 12 14.82 3.52 12.74
CA TYR A 12 14.35 4.47 11.73
C TYR A 12 15.21 4.38 10.48
N ASP A 13 14.67 3.77 9.43
CA ASP A 13 15.25 3.77 8.09
C ASP A 13 14.43 4.74 7.21
N PRO A 14 14.95 5.95 6.93
CA PRO A 14 14.23 6.95 6.16
C PRO A 14 13.93 6.48 4.74
N ILE A 15 14.76 5.60 4.17
CA ILE A 15 14.55 5.07 2.82
C ILE A 15 13.33 4.12 2.84
N LYS A 16 13.23 3.24 3.85
CA LYS A 16 12.05 2.37 4.00
C LYS A 16 10.76 3.16 4.20
N VAL A 17 10.81 4.23 4.99
CA VAL A 17 9.64 5.09 5.21
C VAL A 17 9.21 5.79 3.92
N THR A 18 10.16 6.31 3.13
CA THR A 18 9.85 6.89 1.81
C THR A 18 9.24 5.84 0.87
N ASN A 19 9.85 4.66 0.77
CA ASN A 19 9.35 3.59 -0.09
C ASN A 19 7.94 3.14 0.31
N ALA A 20 7.67 3.05 1.62
CA ALA A 20 6.34 2.74 2.12
C ALA A 20 5.32 3.83 1.77
N GLY A 21 5.70 5.10 1.91
CA GLY A 21 4.86 6.22 1.49
C GLY A 21 4.55 6.19 -0.01
N ASP A 22 5.53 5.83 -0.84
CA ASP A 22 5.34 5.69 -2.29
C ASP A 22 4.40 4.54 -2.64
N ALA A 23 4.57 3.38 -2.02
CA ALA A 23 3.70 2.22 -2.19
C ALA A 23 2.26 2.53 -1.76
N LEU A 24 2.09 3.20 -0.61
CA LEU A 24 0.79 3.66 -0.11
C LEU A 24 0.13 4.63 -1.11
N ASN A 25 0.88 5.61 -1.60
CA ASN A 25 0.38 6.59 -2.58
C ASN A 25 -0.09 5.91 -3.88
N ARG A 26 0.64 4.90 -4.37
CA ARG A 26 0.23 4.11 -5.55
C ARG A 26 -1.04 3.31 -5.28
N GLY A 27 -1.08 2.56 -4.17
CA GLY A 27 -2.23 1.73 -3.81
C GLY A 27 -3.52 2.54 -3.66
N ILE A 28 -3.47 3.68 -2.95
CA ILE A 28 -4.64 4.57 -2.79
C ILE A 28 -5.10 5.15 -4.13
N ALA A 29 -4.17 5.58 -4.98
CA ALA A 29 -4.50 6.12 -6.29
C ALA A 29 -5.22 5.07 -7.15
N MET A 30 -4.71 3.82 -7.17
CA MET A 30 -5.34 2.71 -7.87
C MET A 30 -6.76 2.43 -7.37
N VAL A 31 -6.98 2.35 -6.05
CA VAL A 31 -8.32 2.14 -5.49
C VAL A 31 -9.29 3.26 -5.91
N ASN A 32 -8.86 4.51 -5.84
CA ASN A 32 -9.68 5.65 -6.27
C ASN A 32 -10.03 5.58 -7.76
N THR A 33 -9.07 5.23 -8.61
CA THR A 33 -9.29 5.07 -10.05
C THR A 33 -10.26 3.92 -10.33
N VAL A 34 -10.09 2.78 -9.67
CA VAL A 34 -11.01 1.64 -9.84
C VAL A 34 -12.42 1.99 -9.36
N TRP A 35 -12.55 2.69 -8.23
CA TRP A 35 -13.86 3.14 -7.74
C TRP A 35 -14.61 3.99 -8.78
N LEU A 36 -13.91 4.90 -9.45
CA LEU A 36 -14.48 5.70 -10.53
C LEU A 36 -14.82 4.83 -11.76
N ALA A 37 -13.95 3.90 -12.13
CA ALA A 37 -14.17 3.00 -13.27
C ALA A 37 -15.40 2.09 -13.06
N LEU A 38 -15.60 1.59 -11.83
CA LEU A 38 -16.73 0.73 -11.47
C LEU A 38 -18.10 1.39 -11.69
N GLN A 39 -18.17 2.73 -11.66
CA GLN A 39 -19.41 3.47 -11.94
C GLN A 39 -19.83 3.41 -13.42
N HIS A 40 -18.92 3.00 -14.29
CA HIS A 40 -19.09 2.98 -15.74
C HIS A 40 -18.89 1.59 -16.36
N CYS A 41 -18.74 0.54 -15.55
CA CYS A 41 -18.66 -0.83 -16.06
C CYS A 41 -20.01 -1.25 -16.65
N GLU A 42 -20.01 -1.71 -17.90
CA GLU A 42 -21.22 -2.17 -18.60
C GLU A 42 -21.14 -3.66 -18.92
N THR A 43 -19.93 -4.22 -18.94
CA THR A 43 -19.68 -5.61 -19.32
C THR A 43 -19.03 -6.40 -18.18
N GLN A 44 -19.16 -7.72 -18.24
CA GLN A 44 -18.47 -8.63 -17.31
C GLN A 44 -16.95 -8.53 -17.43
N GLU A 45 -16.43 -8.18 -18.61
CA GLU A 45 -15.01 -7.96 -18.86
C GLU A 45 -14.51 -6.71 -18.12
N ASP A 46 -15.29 -5.62 -18.12
CA ASP A 46 -14.95 -4.40 -17.36
C ASP A 46 -14.86 -4.68 -15.85
N TYR A 47 -15.81 -5.44 -15.32
CA TYR A 47 -15.79 -5.84 -13.90
C TYR A 47 -14.58 -6.72 -13.58
N SER A 48 -14.20 -7.63 -14.48
CA SER A 48 -13.04 -8.50 -14.29
C SER A 48 -11.75 -7.67 -14.26
N ALA A 49 -11.59 -6.72 -15.20
CA ALA A 49 -10.45 -5.81 -15.24
C ALA A 49 -10.37 -4.90 -13.99
N ALA A 50 -11.52 -4.44 -13.49
CA ALA A 50 -11.59 -3.68 -12.25
C ALA A 50 -11.16 -4.50 -11.03
N ILE A 51 -11.60 -5.75 -10.94
CA ILE A 51 -11.20 -6.68 -9.87
C ILE A 51 -9.69 -6.95 -9.91
N ASP A 52 -9.12 -7.20 -11.09
CA ASP A 52 -7.67 -7.40 -11.25
C ASP A 52 -6.89 -6.17 -10.76
N SER A 53 -7.38 -4.97 -11.09
CA SER A 53 -6.80 -3.71 -10.64
C SER A 53 -6.90 -3.53 -9.11
N LEU A 54 -7.94 -4.06 -8.46
CA LEU A 54 -8.03 -4.07 -6.98
C LEU A 54 -7.03 -5.01 -6.33
N TYR A 55 -6.73 -6.16 -6.96
CA TYR A 55 -5.68 -7.05 -6.48
C TYR A 55 -4.30 -6.42 -6.58
N GLU A 56 -4.04 -5.67 -7.66
CA GLU A 56 -2.79 -4.90 -7.77
C GLU A 56 -2.70 -3.81 -6.70
N ALA A 57 -3.79 -3.06 -6.48
CA ALA A 57 -3.84 -2.04 -5.43
C ALA A 57 -3.60 -2.65 -4.04
N GLN A 58 -4.22 -3.80 -3.75
CA GLN A 58 -4.00 -4.53 -2.51
C GLN A 58 -2.52 -4.91 -2.32
N ARG A 59 -1.85 -5.37 -3.39
CA ARG A 59 -0.43 -5.73 -3.32
C ARG A 59 0.44 -4.54 -2.92
N GLU A 60 0.22 -3.36 -3.52
CA GLU A 60 0.97 -2.14 -3.17
C GLU A 60 0.71 -1.70 -1.73
N LEU A 61 -0.52 -1.84 -1.23
CA LEU A 61 -0.86 -1.52 0.15
C LEU A 61 -0.19 -2.48 1.15
N VAL A 62 -0.19 -3.78 0.85
CA VAL A 62 0.53 -4.78 1.67
C VAL A 62 2.03 -4.53 1.66
N GLU A 63 2.62 -4.16 0.52
CA GLU A 63 4.03 -3.77 0.46
C GLU A 63 4.32 -2.55 1.36
N ALA A 64 3.43 -1.56 1.37
CA ALA A 64 3.57 -0.42 2.28
C ALA A 64 3.50 -0.86 3.76
N GLU A 65 2.59 -1.76 4.13
CA GLU A 65 2.48 -2.27 5.49
C GLU A 65 3.70 -3.11 5.91
N ASP A 66 4.22 -3.95 5.01
CA ASP A 66 5.44 -4.74 5.18
C ASP A 66 6.65 -3.80 5.44
N LEU A 67 6.77 -2.72 4.65
CA LEU A 67 7.88 -1.76 4.76
C LEU A 67 7.83 -0.93 6.07
N ILE A 68 6.63 -0.67 6.60
CA ILE A 68 6.44 0.05 7.88
C ILE A 68 6.55 -0.91 9.08
N GLY A 69 6.51 -2.22 8.84
CA GLY A 69 6.52 -3.24 9.90
C GLY A 69 5.18 -3.34 10.65
N LEU A 70 4.08 -2.91 10.02
CA LEU A 70 2.72 -3.11 10.52
C LEU A 70 2.17 -4.49 10.14
N TYR A 71 2.64 -5.04 9.02
CA TYR A 71 2.31 -6.39 8.60
C TYR A 71 3.41 -7.36 9.06
N VAL A 72 3.08 -8.22 10.02
CA VAL A 72 3.85 -9.43 10.26
C VAL A 72 3.14 -10.50 9.45
N ARG A 73 3.70 -10.89 8.28
CA ARG A 73 3.29 -12.14 7.64
C ARG A 73 3.38 -13.20 8.72
N GLY A 74 2.25 -13.83 9.05
CA GLY A 74 2.26 -14.99 9.92
C GLY A 74 3.24 -15.99 9.31
N ASP A 75 4.45 -16.06 9.87
CA ASP A 75 5.35 -17.15 9.61
C ASP A 75 4.54 -18.40 9.88
N GLY A 76 4.30 -19.17 8.83
CA GLY A 76 3.44 -20.33 8.89
C GLY A 76 3.75 -21.18 10.10
N GLN A 77 2.78 -21.29 10.99
CA GLN A 77 2.55 -22.44 11.85
C GLN A 77 1.17 -22.98 11.52
#